data_AF-A0A5C9CNM6-F1
#
_entry.id   AF-A0A5C9CNM6-F1
#
_cell.length_a   1.000
_cell.length_b   1.000
_cell.length_c   1.000
_cell.angle_alpha   90.00
_cell.angle_beta   90.00
_cell.angle_gamma   90.00
#
_symmetry.space_group_name_H-M   'P 1'
#
loop_
_entity.id
_entity.type
_entity.pdbx_description
1 polymer ?
#
loop_
_entity_poly.entity_id
_entity_poly.type
_entity_poly.pdbx_seq_one_letter_code
_entity_poly.pdbx_strand_id
1 'polypeptide(L)'
;MSKLITFERLEDMSPDGALRIHVAEDGDIIIAVAREHSHASVEFCGRISGGQSPRTHKALTDLAQAMKADNEDRVYNSRKGLRGEGVDSA
;
A
#
# COMPACT_ATOMS: atom_id res chain seq x y z
N MET A 1 -3.38 8.21 17.22
CA MET A 1 -2.87 7.47 16.05
C MET A 1 -3.38 8.20 14.83
N SER A 2 -2.50 8.61 13.91
CA SER A 2 -2.91 9.22 12.64
C SER A 2 -3.70 8.20 11.82
N LYS A 3 -4.70 8.67 11.08
CA LYS A 3 -5.48 7.79 10.20
C LYS A 3 -4.58 7.26 9.09
N LEU A 4 -4.63 5.95 8.84
CA LEU A 4 -3.90 5.28 7.76
C LEU A 4 -4.88 4.84 6.67
N ILE A 5 -4.60 5.18 5.42
CA ILE A 5 -5.26 4.59 4.24
C ILE A 5 -4.34 3.50 3.71
N THR A 6 -4.85 2.28 3.57
CA THR A 6 -4.07 1.13 3.09
C THR A 6 -4.48 0.74 1.69
N PHE A 7 -3.50 0.63 0.79
CA PHE A 7 -3.63 0.06 -0.53
C PHE A 7 -2.88 -1.27 -0.55
N GLU A 8 -3.58 -2.38 -0.81
CA GLU A 8 -3.00 -3.72 -0.88
C GLU A 8 -3.13 -4.27 -2.29
N ARG A 9 -2.07 -4.87 -2.83
CA ARG A 9 -2.12 -5.62 -4.09
C ARG A 9 -1.38 -6.94 -3.91
N LEU A 10 -2.06 -8.04 -4.23
CA LEU A 10 -1.46 -9.38 -4.20
C LEU A 10 -0.39 -9.51 -5.29
N GLU A 11 0.75 -10.09 -4.95
CA GLU A 11 1.77 -10.40 -5.95
C GLU A 11 1.40 -11.65 -6.77
N ASP A 12 2.09 -11.88 -7.88
CA ASP A 12 1.68 -12.81 -8.93
C ASP A 12 2.23 -14.24 -8.78
N MET A 13 3.23 -14.46 -7.92
CA MET A 13 4.02 -15.69 -7.84
C MET A 13 3.66 -16.59 -6.65
N SER A 14 2.78 -16.15 -5.74
CA SER A 14 2.34 -16.90 -4.57
C SER A 14 0.87 -16.64 -4.26
N PRO A 15 0.18 -17.53 -3.54
CA PRO A 15 -1.23 -17.36 -3.21
C PRO A 15 -1.47 -16.23 -2.18
N ASP A 16 -0.48 -15.91 -1.36
CA ASP A 16 -0.62 -15.14 -0.13
C ASP A 16 0.33 -13.94 0.00
N GLY A 17 1.25 -13.74 -0.96
CA GLY A 17 2.11 -12.56 -1.00
C GLY A 17 1.37 -11.30 -1.43
N ALA A 18 1.72 -10.17 -0.82
CA ALA A 18 1.14 -8.86 -1.07
C ALA A 18 2.16 -7.72 -0.93
N LEU A 19 1.96 -6.66 -1.72
CA LEU A 19 2.52 -5.34 -1.47
C LEU A 19 1.45 -4.47 -0.80
N ARG A 20 1.81 -3.81 0.29
CA ARG A 20 0.95 -2.84 0.98
C ARG A 20 1.61 -1.48 1.00
N ILE A 21 0.82 -0.44 0.76
CA ILE A 21 1.20 0.95 0.96
C ILE A 21 0.22 1.57 1.95
N HIS A 22 0.72 2.03 3.08
CA HIS A 22 -0.02 2.81 4.05
C HIS A 22 0.33 4.29 3.88
N VAL A 23 -0.69 5.11 3.69
CA VAL A 23 -0.57 6.57 3.61
C VAL A 23 -1.15 7.16 4.89
N ALA A 24 -0.30 7.78 5.69
CA ALA A 24 -0.69 8.46 6.91
C ALA A 24 -1.17 9.89 6.64
N GLU A 25 -2.04 10.39 7.51
CA GLU A 25 -2.61 11.75 7.42
C GLU A 25 -1.55 12.87 7.50
N ASP A 26 -0.46 12.63 8.22
CA ASP A 26 0.71 13.53 8.31
C ASP A 26 1.61 13.49 7.06
N GLY A 27 1.28 12.62 6.10
CA GLY A 27 1.97 12.48 4.83
C GLY A 27 3.09 11.45 4.86
N ASP A 28 3.28 10.70 5.95
CA ASP A 28 4.21 9.57 5.98
C ASP A 28 3.69 8.43 5.08
N ILE A 29 4.61 7.73 4.41
CA ILE A 29 4.30 6.57 3.58
C ILE A 29 5.06 5.36 4.10
N ILE A 30 4.33 4.30 4.45
CA ILE A 30 4.90 3.02 4.88
C ILE A 30 4.65 2.01 3.76
N ILE A 31 5.71 1.37 3.28
CA ILE A 31 5.62 0.25 2.33
C ILE A 31 5.88 -1.02 3.09
N ALA A 32 5.06 -2.05 2.89
CA ALA A 32 5.30 -3.37 3.42
C ALA A 32 5.21 -4.43 2.34
N VAL A 33 6.17 -5.36 2.34
CA VAL A 33 6.02 -6.67 1.70
C VAL A 33 5.43 -7.59 2.76
N ALA A 34 4.25 -8.12 2.50
CA ALA A 34 3.49 -8.94 3.44
C ALA A 34 3.21 -10.33 2.86
N ARG A 35 3.19 -11.31 3.75
CA ARG A 35 2.74 -12.68 3.55
C ARG A 35 1.99 -13.10 4.81
N GLU A 36 1.13 -14.12 4.73
CA GLU A 36 0.18 -14.55 5.78
C GLU A 36 0.66 -14.35 7.24
N HIS A 37 1.92 -14.69 7.53
CA HIS A 37 2.51 -14.57 8.86
C HIS A 37 3.85 -13.83 8.92
N SER A 38 4.26 -13.15 7.84
CA SER A 38 5.52 -12.39 7.81
C SER A 38 5.33 -11.06 7.11
N HIS A 39 5.97 -10.02 7.63
CA HIS A 39 6.02 -8.74 6.96
C HIS A 39 7.37 -8.08 7.18
N ALA A 40 7.80 -7.31 6.20
CA ALA A 40 8.91 -6.39 6.30
C ALA A 40 8.45 -5.04 5.77
N SER A 41 8.74 -3.97 6.50
CA SER A 41 8.27 -2.63 6.16
C SER A 41 9.39 -1.58 6.25
N VAL A 42 9.20 -0.50 5.51
CA VAL A 42 10.03 0.70 5.54
C VAL A 42 9.12 1.92 5.54
N GLU A 43 9.52 2.94 6.29
CA GLU A 43 8.78 4.19 6.42
C GLU A 43 9.55 5.35 5.79
N PHE A 44 8.82 6.18 5.04
CA PHE A 44 9.30 7.42 4.47
C PHE A 44 8.49 8.57 5.05
N CYS A 45 9.11 9.36 5.91
CA CYS A 45 8.45 10.50 6.53
C CYS A 45 8.04 11.55 5.48
N GLY A 46 6.93 12.23 5.75
CA GLY A 46 6.40 13.33 4.99
C GLY A 46 7.33 14.55 4.99
N ARG A 47 6.99 15.52 4.14
CA ARG A 47 7.85 16.69 3.87
C ARG A 47 8.06 17.59 5.09
N ILE A 48 7.18 17.52 6.09
CA ILE A 48 7.20 18.40 7.27
C ILE A 48 8.07 17.82 8.39
N SER A 49 8.19 16.48 8.50
CA SER A 49 8.82 15.77 9.62
C SER A 49 10.22 15.22 9.34
N GLY A 50 10.86 15.60 8.22
CA GLY A 50 12.24 15.19 7.90
C GLY A 50 12.40 14.37 6.62
N GLY A 51 11.34 14.18 5.84
CA GLY A 51 11.40 13.54 4.53
C GLY A 51 12.24 14.30 3.50
N GLN A 52 13.52 13.94 3.34
CA GLN A 52 14.43 14.53 2.35
C GLN A 52 14.31 13.92 0.94
N SER A 53 13.27 13.12 0.68
CA SER A 53 13.14 12.36 -0.57
C SER A 53 11.84 12.68 -1.34
N PRO A 54 11.67 13.93 -1.84
CA PRO A 54 10.42 14.35 -2.48
C PRO A 54 10.09 13.57 -3.76
N ARG A 55 11.12 13.05 -4.46
CA ARG A 55 10.95 12.21 -5.66
C ARG A 55 10.47 10.82 -5.30
N THR A 56 11.09 10.20 -4.29
CA THR A 56 10.66 8.89 -3.77
C THR A 56 9.23 8.98 -3.25
N HIS A 57 8.93 9.97 -2.42
CA HIS A 57 7.58 10.19 -1.88
C HIS A 57 6.53 10.30 -2.99
N LYS A 58 6.81 11.08 -4.05
CA LYS A 58 5.93 11.17 -5.22
C LYS A 58 5.74 9.80 -5.89
N ALA A 59 6.82 9.06 -6.16
CA ALA A 59 6.74 7.76 -6.82
C ALA A 59 5.90 6.75 -6.02
N LEU A 60 6.00 6.77 -4.69
CA LEU A 60 5.20 5.91 -3.82
C LEU A 60 3.72 6.30 -3.81
N THR A 61 3.44 7.61 -3.85
CA THR A 61 2.07 8.11 -3.99
C THR A 61 1.47 7.69 -5.33
N ASP A 62 2.23 7.83 -6.42
CA ASP A 62 1.80 7.41 -7.76
C ASP A 62 1.52 5.90 -7.80
N LEU A 63 2.39 5.09 -7.16
CA LEU A 63 2.20 3.65 -7.03
C LEU A 63 0.93 3.28 -6.26
N ALA A 64 0.64 3.98 -5.15
CA ALA A 64 -0.59 3.76 -4.37
C ALA A 64 -1.85 4.03 -5.21
N GLN A 65 -1.84 5.08 -6.03
CA GLN A 65 -2.96 5.37 -6.95
C GLN A 65 -3.10 4.32 -8.04
N ALA A 66 -1.99 3.83 -8.59
CA ALA A 66 -2.01 2.74 -9.57
C ALA A 66 -2.61 1.45 -8.96
N MET A 67 -2.16 1.05 -7.76
CA MET A 67 -2.71 -0.10 -7.05
C MET A 67 -4.20 0.05 -6.75
N LYS A 68 -4.65 1.26 -6.37
CA LYS A 68 -6.06 1.55 -6.17
C LYS A 68 -6.85 1.33 -7.46
N ALA A 69 -6.40 1.88 -8.58
CA ALA A 69 -7.06 1.74 -9.88
C ALA A 69 -7.10 0.27 -10.33
N ASP A 70 -5.97 -0.46 -10.21
CA ASP A 70 -5.89 -1.88 -10.54
C ASP A 70 -6.85 -2.73 -9.70
N ASN A 71 -7.05 -2.36 -8.42
CA ASN A 71 -7.98 -3.04 -7.52
C ASN A 71 -9.46 -2.69 -7.82
N GLU A 72 -9.74 -1.50 -8.36
CA GLU A 72 -11.09 -1.14 -8.82
C GLU A 72 -11.42 -1.88 -10.13
N ASP A 73 -10.42 -2.13 -10.97
CA ASP A 73 -10.53 -2.92 -12.19
C ASP A 73 -10.66 -4.43 -11.89
N ARG A 74 -11.91 -4.91 -11.88
CA ARG A 74 -12.34 -6.30 -11.59
C ARG A 74 -11.51 -7.42 -12.24
N VAL A 75 -10.79 -7.17 -13.34
CA VAL A 75 -9.99 -8.16 -14.06
C VAL A 75 -8.86 -8.71 -13.18
N TYR A 76 -8.22 -7.89 -12.34
CA TYR A 76 -7.10 -8.33 -11.50
C TYR A 76 -7.52 -9.04 -10.21
N ASN A 77 -8.64 -8.65 -9.61
CA ASN A 77 -9.19 -9.30 -8.41
C ASN A 77 -9.73 -10.71 -8.67
N SER A 78 -10.02 -11.04 -9.93
CA SER A 78 -10.65 -12.32 -10.30
C SER A 78 -9.73 -13.54 -10.13
N ARG A 79 -8.41 -13.35 -10.04
CA ARG A 79 -7.44 -14.46 -9.90
C ARG A 79 -7.43 -15.15 -8.53
N LYS A 80 -7.97 -14.53 -7.48
CA LYS A 80 -7.88 -15.07 -6.10
C LYS A 80 -9.19 -15.09 -5.30
N GLY A 81 -10.32 -14.67 -5.86
CA GLY A 81 -11.61 -14.71 -5.14
C GLY A 81 -11.69 -13.82 -3.89
N LEU A 82 -10.71 -12.93 -3.68
CA LEU A 82 -10.64 -12.01 -2.56
C LEU A 82 -11.12 -10.63 -3.02
N ARG A 83 -12.14 -10.13 -2.32
CA ARG A 83 -12.82 -8.86 -2.60
C ARG A 83 -11.87 -7.69 -2.37
N GLY A 84 -11.74 -6.83 -3.37
CA GLY A 84 -11.27 -5.47 -3.20
C GLY A 84 -12.32 -4.69 -2.41
N GLU A 85 -12.14 -4.60 -1.09
CA GLU A 85 -12.68 -3.54 -0.25
C GLU A 85 -11.53 -3.06 0.62
N GLY A 86 -11.32 -1.73 0.63
CA GLY A 86 -10.29 -1.09 1.42
C GLY A 86 -10.37 -1.55 2.87
N VAL A 87 -9.24 -2.05 3.38
CA VAL A 87 -9.07 -2.38 4.79
C VAL A 87 -8.95 -1.08 5.59
N ASP A 88 -10.09 -0.40 5.73
CA ASP A 88 -10.34 0.47 6.87
C ASP A 88 -10.44 -0.47 8.09
N SER A 89 -9.30 -0.76 8.71
CA SER A 89 -9.27 -1.37 10.03
C SER A 89 -9.05 -0.27 11.06
N ALA A 90 -10.09 -0.08 11.86
CA ALA A 90 -10.11 0.64 13.13
C ALA A 90 -9.01 0.20 14.10
#